data_AF-A0A3G2JQG9-F1
#
_entry.id   AF-A0A3G2JQG9-F1
#
_cell.length_a   1.000
_cell.length_b   1.000
_cell.length_c   1.000
_cell.angle_alpha   90.00
_cell.angle_beta   90.00
_cell.angle_gamma   90.00
#
_symmetry.space_group_name_H-M   'P 1'
#
loop_
_entity.id
_entity.type
_entity.pdbx_description
1 polymer ?
#
loop_
_entity_poly.entity_id
_entity_poly.type
_entity_poly.pdbx_seq_one_letter_code
_entity_poly.pdbx_strand_id
1 'polypeptide(L)'
;MSRPPAAAASFDALLARLEAGMAAPAPHADPCSASGPGLPDWLWQVIAVLYDGQDAAAAAKDWALRLHDELGRLGGRVPFAVVHDWHARAVAPMLAEACARRGLPRGPQEAVRDMHVRALAGERPGEAEWEAVLEPALREAYRLAYAYAEAFAQAYAGAHAYAVANAYGEGRAAEFASGYAELNTGANAASFAVGNALANAGASAAAWAAADAHAYAEAWPFAHVRVYAHAWAGRDGTAAPDEADAQARWLRAAYRRLADGLVECLARAAA
;
A
#
# COMPACT_ATOMS: atom_id res chain seq x y z
N MET A 1 20.20 29.09 1.86
CA MET A 1 21.46 28.77 1.15
C MET A 1 21.07 28.09 -0.16
N SER A 2 21.53 28.60 -1.31
CA SER A 2 21.20 28.02 -2.62
C SER A 2 21.87 26.66 -2.80
N ARG A 3 21.14 25.67 -3.34
CA ARG A 3 21.65 24.31 -3.61
C ARG A 3 22.78 24.36 -4.66
N PRO A 4 23.80 23.50 -4.59
CA PRO A 4 24.77 23.36 -5.67
C PRO A 4 24.09 23.03 -7.00
N PRO A 5 24.58 23.53 -8.16
CA PRO A 5 23.93 23.36 -9.46
C PRO A 5 23.69 21.88 -9.83
N ALA A 6 24.62 20.99 -9.50
CA ALA A 6 24.51 19.56 -9.77
C ALA A 6 23.41 18.88 -8.94
N ALA A 7 23.22 19.30 -7.69
CA ALA A 7 22.15 18.79 -6.83
C ALA A 7 20.78 19.29 -7.29
N ALA A 8 20.69 20.53 -7.79
CA ALA A 8 19.47 21.05 -8.39
C ALA A 8 19.09 20.26 -9.65
N ALA A 9 20.03 20.05 -10.58
CA ALA A 9 19.79 19.28 -11.80
C ALA A 9 19.40 17.82 -11.53
N SER A 10 20.00 17.19 -10.51
CA SER A 10 19.65 15.82 -10.11
C SER A 10 18.25 15.73 -9.51
N PHE A 11 17.83 16.73 -8.72
CA PHE A 11 16.47 16.80 -8.20
C PHE A 11 15.44 17.03 -9.31
N ASP A 12 15.71 17.94 -10.25
CA ASP A 12 14.82 18.23 -11.37
C ASP A 12 14.61 16.98 -12.24
N ALA A 13 15.66 16.18 -12.47
CA ALA A 13 15.56 14.91 -13.18
C ALA A 13 14.71 13.86 -12.44
N LEU A 14 14.85 13.76 -11.11
CA LEU A 14 14.01 12.88 -10.30
C LEU A 14 12.54 13.33 -10.35
N LEU A 15 12.29 14.63 -10.20
CA LEU A 15 10.95 15.19 -10.21
C LEU A 15 10.26 14.99 -11.56
N ALA A 16 10.94 15.28 -12.67
CA ALA A 16 10.41 15.06 -14.02
C ALA A 16 10.03 13.59 -14.25
N ARG A 17 10.82 12.67 -13.69
CA ARG A 17 10.54 11.23 -13.76
C ARG A 17 9.32 10.84 -12.93
N LEU A 18 9.19 11.38 -11.70
CA LEU A 18 8.01 11.17 -10.85
C LEU A 18 6.74 11.75 -11.50
N GLU A 19 6.82 12.92 -12.11
CA GLU A 19 5.71 13.55 -12.84
C GLU A 19 5.32 12.75 -14.11
N ALA A 20 6.27 12.01 -14.71
CA ALA A 20 5.98 11.07 -15.81
C ALA A 20 5.34 9.74 -15.33
N GLY A 21 5.37 9.48 -14.02
CA GLY A 21 4.74 8.32 -13.38
C GLY A 21 5.40 6.98 -13.67
N MET A 22 4.73 5.90 -13.26
CA MET A 22 5.21 4.51 -13.38
C MET A 22 5.45 4.01 -14.82
N ALA A 23 4.96 4.72 -15.83
CA ALA A 23 5.22 4.43 -17.24
C ALA A 23 6.64 4.83 -17.68
N ALA A 24 7.37 5.60 -16.86
CA ALA A 24 8.75 5.94 -17.12
C ALA A 24 9.67 4.70 -17.03
N PRO A 25 10.61 4.50 -17.98
CA PRO A 25 11.47 3.32 -18.02
C PRO A 25 12.29 3.16 -16.73
N ALA A 26 12.35 1.93 -16.20
CA ALA A 26 13.18 1.56 -15.06
C ALA A 26 14.65 2.00 -15.27
N PRO A 27 15.40 2.33 -14.20
CA PRO A 27 16.77 2.85 -14.29
C PRO A 27 17.76 1.95 -15.06
N HIS A 28 17.39 0.70 -15.38
CA HIS A 28 18.23 -0.28 -16.07
C HIS A 28 17.93 -0.47 -17.56
N ALA A 29 17.10 0.36 -18.20
CA ALA A 29 16.78 0.19 -19.62
C ALA A 29 17.90 0.61 -20.59
N ASP A 30 18.96 1.30 -20.14
CA ASP A 30 20.04 1.76 -21.02
C ASP A 30 21.44 1.50 -20.44
N PRO A 31 22.12 0.41 -20.85
CA PRO A 31 23.46 0.05 -20.38
C PRO A 31 24.57 1.03 -20.81
N CYS A 32 24.28 2.02 -21.66
CA CYS A 32 25.26 3.02 -22.10
C CYS A 32 25.21 4.35 -21.34
N SER A 33 24.31 4.53 -20.37
CA SER A 33 24.21 5.78 -19.62
C SER A 33 25.04 5.77 -18.33
N ALA A 34 26.29 6.20 -18.43
CA ALA A 34 27.16 6.42 -17.28
C ALA A 34 26.73 7.66 -16.47
N SER A 35 25.81 7.49 -15.51
CA SER A 35 25.42 8.51 -14.52
C SER A 35 24.90 7.88 -13.20
N GLY A 36 25.82 7.55 -12.28
CA GLY A 36 25.51 7.24 -10.86
C GLY A 36 24.86 5.88 -10.57
N PRO A 37 24.91 5.37 -9.32
CA PRO A 37 24.15 4.20 -8.92
C PRO A 37 22.66 4.51 -9.02
N GLY A 38 21.97 3.86 -9.97
CA GLY A 38 20.53 3.96 -10.13
C GLY A 38 19.77 3.53 -8.88
N LEU A 39 18.58 4.09 -8.66
CA LEU A 39 17.70 3.68 -7.57
C LEU A 39 17.31 2.20 -7.74
N PRO A 40 17.24 1.41 -6.65
CA PRO A 40 16.69 0.05 -6.73
C PRO A 40 15.27 0.05 -7.34
N ASP A 41 14.96 -0.94 -8.18
CA ASP A 41 13.67 -1.00 -8.87
C ASP A 41 12.48 -1.01 -7.90
N TRP A 42 12.57 -1.74 -6.79
CA TRP A 42 11.53 -1.74 -5.75
C TRP A 42 11.27 -0.35 -5.19
N LEU A 43 12.33 0.45 -5.03
CA LEU A 43 12.23 1.79 -4.46
C LEU A 43 11.57 2.72 -5.47
N TRP A 44 11.94 2.62 -6.76
CA TRP A 44 11.26 3.35 -7.83
C TRP A 44 9.75 3.05 -7.84
N GLN A 45 9.38 1.76 -7.81
CA GLN A 45 7.99 1.33 -7.77
C GLN A 45 7.22 1.96 -6.59
N VAL A 46 7.82 1.99 -5.40
CA VAL A 46 7.21 2.53 -4.19
C VAL A 46 7.13 4.06 -4.23
N ILE A 47 8.19 4.78 -4.59
CA ILE A 47 8.20 6.25 -4.56
C ILE A 47 7.28 6.84 -5.62
N ALA A 48 7.17 6.22 -6.80
CA ALA A 48 6.29 6.69 -7.86
C ALA A 48 4.81 6.60 -7.43
N VAL A 49 4.38 5.45 -6.89
CA VAL A 49 2.99 5.32 -6.43
C VAL A 49 2.67 6.21 -5.22
N LEU A 50 3.65 6.44 -4.33
CA LEU A 50 3.50 7.36 -3.21
C LEU A 50 3.45 8.82 -3.68
N TYR A 51 4.17 9.19 -4.73
CA TYR A 51 4.11 10.52 -5.33
C TYR A 51 2.73 10.76 -5.96
N ASP A 52 2.30 9.84 -6.83
CA ASP A 52 1.03 9.90 -7.53
C ASP A 52 -0.15 10.00 -6.56
N GLY A 53 -0.12 9.22 -5.46
CA GLY A 53 -1.21 9.16 -4.50
C GLY A 53 -1.42 10.40 -3.62
N GLN A 54 -0.54 11.40 -3.69
CA GLN A 54 -0.65 12.61 -2.86
C GLN A 54 -1.51 13.72 -3.47
N ASP A 55 -1.71 13.76 -4.80
CA ASP A 55 -2.39 14.75 -5.68
C ASP A 55 -2.03 16.25 -5.50
N ALA A 56 -1.60 16.69 -4.31
CA ALA A 56 -1.28 18.08 -4.02
C ALA A 56 0.15 18.40 -4.48
N ALA A 57 0.27 19.00 -5.68
CA ALA A 57 1.54 19.25 -6.35
C ALA A 57 2.63 19.89 -5.46
N ALA A 58 2.27 20.81 -4.56
CA ALA A 58 3.24 21.42 -3.63
C ALA A 58 3.73 20.42 -2.56
N ALA A 59 2.82 19.72 -1.88
CA ALA A 59 3.17 18.77 -0.82
C ALA A 59 3.96 17.56 -1.38
N ALA A 60 3.58 17.07 -2.57
CA ALA A 60 4.29 15.99 -3.25
C ALA A 60 5.71 16.41 -3.64
N LYS A 61 5.90 17.67 -4.09
CA LYS A 61 7.24 18.24 -4.37
C LYS A 61 8.09 18.40 -3.13
N ASP A 62 7.51 18.90 -2.03
CA ASP A 62 8.21 19.02 -0.74
C ASP A 62 8.63 17.66 -0.19
N TRP A 63 7.79 16.64 -0.34
CA TRP A 63 8.14 15.27 0.00
C TRP A 63 9.26 14.73 -0.92
N ALA A 64 9.16 14.91 -2.24
CA ALA A 64 10.18 14.47 -3.19
C ALA A 64 11.54 15.14 -2.92
N LEU A 65 11.55 16.40 -2.47
CA LEU A 65 12.75 17.11 -2.04
C LEU A 65 13.41 16.43 -0.83
N ARG A 66 12.62 16.13 0.22
CA ARG A 66 13.15 15.41 1.39
C ARG A 66 13.68 14.03 1.01
N LEU A 67 12.91 13.27 0.23
CA LEU A 67 13.34 11.98 -0.30
C LEU A 67 14.69 12.09 -1.04
N HIS A 68 14.83 13.07 -1.92
CA HIS A 68 16.07 13.30 -2.67
C HIS A 68 17.26 13.58 -1.76
N ASP A 69 17.08 14.41 -0.71
CA ASP A 69 18.14 14.69 0.25
C ASP A 69 18.59 13.42 0.99
N GLU A 70 17.65 12.56 1.39
CA GLU A 70 17.97 11.28 2.03
C GLU A 70 18.76 10.34 1.10
N LEU A 71 18.34 10.24 -0.15
CA LEU A 71 19.03 9.43 -1.16
C LEU A 71 20.44 9.96 -1.44
N GLY A 72 20.60 11.28 -1.44
CA GLY A 72 21.89 11.95 -1.55
C GLY A 72 22.83 11.60 -0.39
N ARG A 73 22.33 11.59 0.85
CA ARG A 73 23.10 11.19 2.05
C ARG A 73 23.54 9.73 2.01
N LEU A 74 22.72 8.85 1.45
CA LEU A 74 23.05 7.44 1.24
C LEU A 74 24.00 7.19 0.06
N GLY A 75 24.33 8.23 -0.72
CA GLY A 75 25.09 8.09 -1.96
C GLY A 75 24.42 7.14 -2.96
N GLY A 76 23.09 7.11 -2.98
CA GLY A 76 22.28 6.21 -3.82
C GLY A 76 22.25 4.75 -3.39
N ARG A 77 22.95 4.35 -2.31
CA ARG A 77 22.98 2.97 -1.82
C ARG A 77 21.96 2.77 -0.72
N VAL A 78 20.74 2.38 -1.11
CA VAL A 78 19.65 2.11 -0.16
C VAL A 78 19.71 0.65 0.30
N PRO A 79 19.98 0.36 1.59
CA PRO A 79 20.03 -1.02 2.07
C PRO A 79 18.62 -1.62 2.16
N PHE A 80 18.52 -2.94 1.96
CA PHE A 80 17.23 -3.66 2.05
C PHE A 80 16.58 -3.53 3.45
N ALA A 81 17.37 -3.29 4.49
CA ALA A 81 16.87 -3.00 5.84
C ALA A 81 15.85 -1.84 5.88
N VAL A 82 15.89 -0.90 4.94
CA VAL A 82 14.87 0.18 4.82
C VAL A 82 13.48 -0.41 4.58
N VAL A 83 13.36 -1.51 3.83
CA VAL A 83 12.09 -2.21 3.60
C VAL A 83 11.53 -2.71 4.93
N HIS A 84 12.34 -3.42 5.72
CA HIS A 84 11.91 -3.92 7.02
C HIS A 84 11.57 -2.78 8.00
N ASP A 85 12.36 -1.71 8.03
CA ASP A 85 12.11 -0.56 8.92
C ASP A 85 10.80 0.15 8.56
N TRP A 86 10.55 0.32 7.27
CA TRP A 86 9.33 0.93 6.77
C TRP A 86 8.10 0.08 7.08
N HIS A 87 8.17 -1.23 6.85
CA HIS A 87 7.06 -2.11 7.20
C HIS A 87 6.79 -2.18 8.70
N ALA A 88 7.84 -2.26 9.52
CA ALA A 88 7.72 -2.31 10.99
C ALA A 88 7.16 -1.02 11.61
N ARG A 89 7.53 0.15 11.06
CA ARG A 89 7.24 1.45 11.69
C ARG A 89 6.11 2.24 11.05
N ALA A 90 5.87 2.06 9.75
CA ALA A 90 4.84 2.79 9.03
C ALA A 90 3.68 1.86 8.63
N VAL A 91 3.96 0.79 7.88
CA VAL A 91 2.92 -0.02 7.24
C VAL A 91 2.12 -0.82 8.27
N ALA A 92 2.77 -1.69 9.05
CA ALA A 92 2.07 -2.58 9.96
C ALA A 92 1.28 -1.83 11.06
N PRO A 93 1.82 -0.76 11.70
CA PRO A 93 1.03 0.06 12.62
C PRO A 93 -0.19 0.72 11.97
N MET A 94 -0.04 1.22 10.73
CA MET A 94 -1.14 1.80 9.97
C MET A 94 -2.23 0.77 9.67
N LEU A 95 -1.87 -0.46 9.26
CA LEU A 95 -2.84 -1.53 9.02
C LEU A 95 -3.49 -2.03 10.31
N ALA A 96 -2.76 -2.11 11.42
CA ALA A 96 -3.32 -2.45 12.72
C ALA A 96 -4.37 -1.42 13.17
N GLU A 97 -4.11 -0.13 12.92
CA GLU A 97 -5.07 0.95 13.16
C GLU A 97 -6.31 0.84 12.25
N ALA A 98 -6.12 0.46 10.98
CA ALA A 98 -7.23 0.18 10.07
C ALA A 98 -8.11 -0.98 10.57
N CYS A 99 -7.48 -2.08 11.02
CA CYS A 99 -8.19 -3.21 11.63
C CYS A 99 -8.98 -2.77 12.87
N ALA A 100 -8.32 -2.02 13.77
CA ALA A 100 -8.93 -1.55 15.00
C ALA A 100 -10.18 -0.68 14.77
N ARG A 101 -10.11 0.25 13.81
CA ARG A 101 -11.24 1.12 13.46
C ARG A 101 -12.49 0.34 13.03
N ARG A 102 -12.31 -0.84 12.41
CA ARG A 102 -13.39 -1.70 11.94
C ARG A 102 -13.71 -2.88 12.87
N GLY A 103 -13.19 -2.85 14.11
CA GLY A 103 -13.43 -3.90 15.11
C GLY A 103 -12.77 -5.25 14.82
N LEU A 104 -11.69 -5.25 14.04
CA LEU A 104 -11.01 -6.47 13.58
C LEU A 104 -9.75 -6.78 14.39
N PRO A 105 -9.31 -8.05 14.44
CA PRO A 105 -8.09 -8.43 15.13
C PRO A 105 -6.86 -7.69 14.58
N ARG A 106 -6.07 -7.09 15.47
CA ARG A 106 -4.77 -6.46 15.13
C ARG A 106 -3.62 -7.47 15.06
N GLY A 107 -3.80 -8.63 15.69
CA GLY A 107 -2.77 -9.65 15.88
C GLY A 107 -1.99 -10.01 14.60
N PRO A 108 -2.63 -10.23 13.45
CA PRO A 108 -1.89 -10.49 12.20
C PRO A 108 -0.92 -9.38 11.81
N GLN A 109 -1.33 -8.11 11.92
CA GLN A 109 -0.48 -6.97 11.58
C GLN A 109 0.63 -6.77 12.62
N GLU A 110 0.33 -7.01 13.90
CA GLU A 110 1.31 -6.99 14.99
C GLU A 110 2.38 -8.09 14.80
N ALA A 111 1.99 -9.28 14.37
CA ALA A 111 2.93 -10.37 14.07
C ALA A 111 3.87 -10.04 12.89
N VAL A 112 3.36 -9.46 11.80
CA VAL A 112 4.20 -9.00 10.68
C VAL A 112 5.19 -7.93 11.15
N ARG A 113 4.72 -6.98 11.98
CA ARG A 113 5.59 -5.96 12.58
C ARG A 113 6.73 -6.57 13.37
N ASP A 114 6.42 -7.53 14.25
CA ASP A 114 7.42 -8.18 15.09
C ASP A 114 8.46 -8.95 14.26
N MET A 115 8.02 -9.60 13.17
CA MET A 115 8.93 -10.25 12.22
C MET A 115 9.89 -9.26 11.55
N HIS A 116 9.41 -8.08 11.14
CA HIS A 116 10.29 -7.04 10.59
C HIS A 116 11.24 -6.48 11.64
N VAL A 117 10.81 -6.30 12.89
CA VAL A 117 11.69 -5.87 14.00
C VAL A 117 12.80 -6.89 14.25
N ARG A 118 12.48 -8.19 14.26
CA ARG A 118 13.46 -9.27 14.38
C ARG A 118 14.47 -9.27 13.22
N ALA A 119 13.98 -9.11 11.98
CA ALA A 119 14.83 -9.03 10.80
C ALA A 119 15.77 -7.80 10.85
N LEU A 120 15.29 -6.65 11.33
CA LEU A 120 16.12 -5.47 11.57
C LEU A 120 17.19 -5.69 12.64
N ALA A 121 16.91 -6.53 13.64
CA ALA A 121 17.88 -6.94 14.65
C ALA A 121 18.91 -7.97 14.12
N GLY A 122 18.80 -8.39 12.86
CA GLY A 122 19.73 -9.31 12.20
C GLY A 122 19.30 -10.78 12.26
N GLU A 123 18.13 -11.09 12.83
CA GLU A 123 17.56 -12.44 12.69
C GLU A 123 17.20 -12.73 11.24
N ARG A 124 17.23 -14.00 10.85
CA ARG A 124 16.85 -14.45 9.51
C ARG A 124 15.71 -15.46 9.58
N PRO A 125 14.47 -15.02 9.81
CA PRO A 125 13.32 -15.91 9.75
C PRO A 125 13.21 -16.54 8.36
N GLY A 126 12.85 -17.83 8.32
CA GLY A 126 12.71 -18.56 7.06
C GLY A 126 11.48 -18.11 6.25
N GLU A 127 11.47 -18.45 4.97
CA GLU A 127 10.34 -18.14 4.05
C GLU A 127 9.00 -18.64 4.60
N ALA A 128 8.94 -19.89 5.08
CA ALA A 128 7.70 -20.46 5.63
C ALA A 128 7.21 -19.71 6.90
N GLU A 129 8.12 -19.19 7.72
CA GLU A 129 7.75 -18.37 8.89
C GLU A 129 7.18 -17.02 8.45
N TRP A 130 7.81 -16.40 7.45
CA TRP A 130 7.30 -15.17 6.84
C TRP A 130 5.93 -15.37 6.22
N GLU A 131 5.75 -16.41 5.41
CA GLU A 131 4.49 -16.70 4.73
C GLU A 131 3.36 -16.94 5.72
N ALA A 132 3.60 -17.74 6.77
CA ALA A 132 2.61 -18.06 7.80
C ALA A 132 2.09 -16.82 8.56
N VAL A 133 2.94 -15.80 8.72
CA VAL A 133 2.56 -14.53 9.37
C VAL A 133 1.98 -13.53 8.36
N LEU A 134 2.47 -13.54 7.12
CA LEU A 134 2.09 -12.57 6.10
C LEU A 134 0.73 -12.88 5.47
N GLU A 135 0.39 -14.14 5.23
CA GLU A 135 -0.88 -14.49 4.58
C GLU A 135 -2.10 -13.97 5.37
N PRO A 136 -2.24 -14.20 6.69
CA PRO A 136 -3.36 -13.67 7.45
C PRO A 136 -3.39 -12.13 7.44
N ALA A 137 -2.23 -11.48 7.47
CA ALA A 137 -2.13 -10.03 7.46
C ALA A 137 -2.53 -9.43 6.10
N LEU A 138 -2.08 -10.02 4.98
CA LEU A 138 -2.48 -9.59 3.65
C LEU A 138 -3.95 -9.84 3.40
N ARG A 139 -4.49 -10.97 3.87
CA ARG A 139 -5.92 -11.27 3.74
C ARG A 139 -6.79 -10.18 4.36
N GLU A 140 -6.45 -9.73 5.56
CA GLU A 140 -7.16 -8.62 6.18
C GLU A 140 -6.95 -7.29 5.42
N ALA A 141 -5.73 -7.01 4.96
CA ALA A 141 -5.47 -5.81 4.16
C ALA A 141 -6.29 -5.78 2.87
N TYR A 142 -6.36 -6.89 2.11
CA TYR A 142 -7.18 -7.01 0.90
C TYR A 142 -8.67 -6.87 1.22
N ARG A 143 -9.15 -7.50 2.29
CA ARG A 143 -10.55 -7.39 2.71
C ARG A 143 -10.92 -5.95 3.08
N LEU A 144 -9.99 -5.21 3.67
CA LEU A 144 -10.18 -3.80 4.03
C LEU A 144 -10.09 -2.85 2.83
N ALA A 145 -9.21 -3.15 1.89
CA ALA A 145 -8.87 -2.29 0.76
C ALA A 145 -9.98 -2.25 -0.31
N TYR A 146 -10.61 -3.39 -0.58
CA TYR A 146 -11.61 -3.49 -1.63
C TYR A 146 -13.02 -3.34 -1.05
N ALA A 147 -13.77 -2.40 -1.63
CA ALA A 147 -15.03 -1.89 -1.07
C ALA A 147 -16.16 -2.94 -1.15
N TYR A 148 -16.29 -3.74 -0.10
CA TYR A 148 -17.45 -4.58 0.15
C TYR A 148 -18.76 -3.77 0.15
N ALA A 149 -18.74 -2.57 0.74
CA ALA A 149 -19.94 -1.75 0.94
C ALA A 149 -20.56 -1.24 -0.38
N GLU A 150 -19.76 -0.88 -1.38
CA GLU A 150 -20.29 -0.40 -2.66
C GLU A 150 -20.85 -1.55 -3.49
N ALA A 151 -20.14 -2.66 -3.57
CA ALA A 151 -20.64 -3.88 -4.20
C ALA A 151 -21.93 -4.35 -3.50
N PHE A 152 -21.96 -4.32 -2.17
CA PHE A 152 -23.15 -4.63 -1.37
C PHE A 152 -24.31 -3.69 -1.67
N ALA A 153 -24.09 -2.37 -1.68
CA ALA A 153 -25.14 -1.39 -1.97
C ALA A 153 -25.72 -1.57 -3.37
N GLN A 154 -24.89 -1.85 -4.38
CA GLN A 154 -25.33 -2.14 -5.74
C GLN A 154 -26.14 -3.44 -5.81
N ALA A 155 -25.65 -4.52 -5.19
CA ALA A 155 -26.36 -5.80 -5.13
C ALA A 155 -27.69 -5.68 -4.37
N TYR A 156 -27.70 -4.93 -3.26
CA TYR A 156 -28.90 -4.64 -2.47
C TYR A 156 -29.90 -3.85 -3.30
N ALA A 157 -29.49 -2.77 -3.96
CA ALA A 157 -30.38 -1.95 -4.77
C ALA A 157 -31.04 -2.77 -5.90
N GLY A 158 -30.26 -3.61 -6.59
CA GLY A 158 -30.77 -4.52 -7.62
C GLY A 158 -31.76 -5.55 -7.08
N ALA A 159 -31.42 -6.21 -5.97
CA ALA A 159 -32.29 -7.21 -5.34
C ALA A 159 -33.56 -6.60 -4.72
N HIS A 160 -33.47 -5.41 -4.15
CA HIS A 160 -34.60 -4.67 -3.60
C HIS A 160 -35.57 -4.26 -4.72
N ALA A 161 -35.05 -3.70 -5.82
CA ALA A 161 -35.86 -3.37 -7.00
C ALA A 161 -36.56 -4.60 -7.57
N TYR A 162 -35.88 -5.74 -7.65
CA TYR A 162 -36.47 -7.03 -8.04
C TYR A 162 -37.60 -7.46 -7.09
N ALA A 163 -37.36 -7.47 -5.77
CA ALA A 163 -38.35 -7.93 -4.80
C ALA A 163 -39.59 -7.02 -4.74
N VAL A 164 -39.42 -5.69 -4.89
CA VAL A 164 -40.52 -4.73 -5.04
C VAL A 164 -41.31 -5.01 -6.32
N ALA A 165 -40.63 -5.18 -7.46
CA ALA A 165 -41.28 -5.47 -8.75
C ALA A 165 -42.07 -6.79 -8.73
N ASN A 166 -41.70 -7.74 -7.86
CA ASN A 166 -42.39 -9.01 -7.68
C ASN A 166 -43.38 -9.03 -6.49
N ALA A 167 -43.73 -7.85 -5.95
CA ALA A 167 -44.75 -7.68 -4.92
C ALA A 167 -44.49 -8.43 -3.60
N TYR A 168 -43.22 -8.54 -3.18
CA TYR A 168 -42.87 -9.20 -1.91
C TYR A 168 -43.38 -8.41 -0.69
N GLY A 169 -43.66 -7.12 -0.86
CA GLY A 169 -43.97 -6.17 0.21
C GLY A 169 -42.69 -5.59 0.79
N GLU A 170 -42.75 -4.35 1.30
CA GLU A 170 -41.57 -3.54 1.65
C GLU A 170 -40.62 -4.23 2.65
N GLY A 171 -41.15 -4.77 3.75
CA GLY A 171 -40.33 -5.48 4.75
C GLY A 171 -39.63 -6.73 4.21
N ARG A 172 -40.32 -7.55 3.40
CA ARG A 172 -39.72 -8.75 2.78
C ARG A 172 -38.79 -8.41 1.63
N ALA A 173 -38.99 -7.28 0.95
CA ALA A 173 -38.09 -6.80 -0.09
C ALA A 173 -36.75 -6.35 0.50
N ALA A 174 -36.77 -5.63 1.64
CA ALA A 174 -35.56 -5.27 2.37
C ALA A 174 -34.80 -6.50 2.89
N GLU A 175 -35.52 -7.46 3.48
CA GLU A 175 -34.92 -8.71 3.99
C GLU A 175 -34.30 -9.55 2.86
N PHE A 176 -35.02 -9.74 1.74
CA PHE A 176 -34.51 -10.42 0.56
C PHE A 176 -33.28 -9.73 -0.02
N ALA A 177 -33.32 -8.40 -0.15
CA ALA A 177 -32.23 -7.62 -0.69
C ALA A 177 -30.97 -7.68 0.18
N SER A 178 -31.13 -7.63 1.51
CA SER A 178 -30.03 -7.80 2.46
C SER A 178 -29.42 -9.18 2.30
N GLY A 179 -30.22 -10.25 2.37
CA GLY A 179 -29.71 -11.62 2.25
C GLY A 179 -29.04 -11.90 0.90
N TYR A 180 -29.61 -11.40 -0.20
CA TYR A 180 -29.01 -11.54 -1.52
C TYR A 180 -27.69 -10.78 -1.64
N ALA A 181 -27.64 -9.54 -1.16
CA ALA A 181 -26.43 -8.73 -1.18
C ALA A 181 -25.33 -9.35 -0.32
N GLU A 182 -25.64 -9.81 0.89
CA GLU A 182 -24.70 -10.48 1.79
C GLU A 182 -24.08 -11.72 1.14
N LEU A 183 -24.92 -12.60 0.58
CA LEU A 183 -24.48 -13.83 -0.10
C LEU A 183 -23.62 -13.53 -1.33
N ASN A 184 -24.05 -12.56 -2.15
CA ASN A 184 -23.40 -12.29 -3.43
C ASN A 184 -22.05 -11.58 -3.25
N THR A 185 -21.94 -10.65 -2.30
CA THR A 185 -20.75 -9.79 -2.20
C THR A 185 -19.79 -10.24 -1.10
N GLY A 186 -20.30 -10.93 -0.08
CA GLY A 186 -19.49 -11.37 1.07
C GLY A 186 -18.57 -12.51 0.70
N ALA A 187 -19.13 -13.53 0.04
CA ALA A 187 -18.37 -14.70 -0.43
C ALA A 187 -17.32 -14.30 -1.48
N ASN A 188 -17.66 -13.38 -2.38
CA ASN A 188 -16.75 -12.90 -3.42
C ASN A 188 -15.61 -12.05 -2.86
N ALA A 189 -15.89 -11.13 -1.94
CA ALA A 189 -14.86 -10.31 -1.29
C ALA A 189 -13.91 -11.17 -0.44
N ALA A 190 -14.43 -12.14 0.31
CA ALA A 190 -13.62 -13.06 1.09
C ALA A 190 -12.72 -13.93 0.20
N SER A 191 -13.28 -14.49 -0.88
CA SER A 191 -12.52 -15.32 -1.83
C SER A 191 -11.43 -14.51 -2.55
N PHE A 192 -11.74 -13.27 -2.94
CA PHE A 192 -10.77 -12.35 -3.51
C PHE A 192 -9.63 -12.05 -2.53
N ALA A 193 -9.95 -11.75 -1.28
CA ALA A 193 -8.95 -11.46 -0.26
C ALA A 193 -8.03 -12.66 0.02
N VAL A 194 -8.59 -13.87 0.14
CA VAL A 194 -7.82 -15.10 0.33
C VAL A 194 -6.93 -15.39 -0.88
N GLY A 195 -7.49 -15.33 -2.10
CA GLY A 195 -6.72 -15.62 -3.32
C GLY A 195 -5.54 -14.66 -3.51
N ASN A 196 -5.75 -13.37 -3.30
CA ASN A 196 -4.67 -12.38 -3.40
C ASN A 196 -3.66 -12.50 -2.26
N ALA A 197 -4.11 -12.81 -1.03
CA ALA A 197 -3.18 -13.03 0.08
C ALA A 197 -2.26 -14.23 -0.18
N LEU A 198 -2.81 -15.36 -0.61
CA LEU A 198 -2.03 -16.56 -0.95
C LEU A 198 -1.04 -16.28 -2.10
N ALA A 199 -1.49 -15.60 -3.16
CA ALA A 199 -0.64 -15.31 -4.31
C ALA A 199 0.54 -14.38 -3.98
N ASN A 200 0.35 -13.41 -3.08
CA ASN A 200 1.36 -12.39 -2.78
C ASN A 200 2.21 -12.70 -1.55
N ALA A 201 1.72 -13.55 -0.63
CA ALA A 201 2.42 -13.90 0.59
C ALA A 201 3.73 -14.64 0.28
N GLY A 202 3.70 -15.68 -0.57
CA GLY A 202 4.89 -16.45 -0.92
C GLY A 202 5.98 -15.59 -1.58
N ALA A 203 5.61 -14.78 -2.59
CA ALA A 203 6.57 -13.92 -3.30
C ALA A 203 7.26 -12.90 -2.36
N SER A 204 6.50 -12.28 -1.46
CA SER A 204 7.03 -11.32 -0.49
C SER A 204 7.85 -12.01 0.60
N ALA A 205 7.39 -13.18 1.07
CA ALA A 205 8.09 -13.98 2.08
C ALA A 205 9.47 -14.43 1.60
N ALA A 206 9.57 -14.92 0.36
CA ALA A 206 10.84 -15.30 -0.26
C ALA A 206 11.80 -14.10 -0.33
N ALA A 207 11.31 -12.95 -0.80
CA ALA A 207 12.11 -11.73 -0.90
C ALA A 207 12.61 -11.23 0.47
N TRP A 208 11.75 -11.27 1.50
CA TRP A 208 12.12 -10.82 2.85
C TRP A 208 13.05 -11.79 3.56
N ALA A 209 12.85 -13.10 3.42
CA ALA A 209 13.73 -14.12 4.01
C ALA A 209 15.15 -14.02 3.44
N ALA A 210 15.27 -13.77 2.13
CA ALA A 210 16.55 -13.64 1.43
C ALA A 210 17.18 -12.24 1.53
N ALA A 211 16.44 -11.25 2.06
CA ALA A 211 16.78 -9.83 1.96
C ALA A 211 17.10 -9.39 0.51
N ASP A 212 16.33 -9.92 -0.45
CA ASP A 212 16.57 -9.77 -1.88
C ASP A 212 15.76 -8.60 -2.45
N ALA A 213 16.48 -7.52 -2.80
CA ALA A 213 15.91 -6.31 -3.37
C ALA A 213 15.27 -6.51 -4.75
N HIS A 214 15.79 -7.44 -5.55
CA HIS A 214 15.26 -7.74 -6.89
C HIS A 214 14.00 -8.60 -6.77
N ALA A 215 14.04 -9.67 -5.98
CA ALA A 215 12.85 -10.49 -5.71
C ALA A 215 11.72 -9.65 -5.09
N TYR A 216 12.06 -8.68 -4.22
CA TYR A 216 11.06 -7.76 -3.68
C TYR A 216 10.47 -6.85 -4.77
N ALA A 217 11.25 -6.41 -5.76
CA ALA A 217 10.71 -5.64 -6.88
C ALA A 217 9.76 -6.48 -7.76
N GLU A 218 10.08 -7.75 -7.98
CA GLU A 218 9.24 -8.73 -8.70
C GLU A 218 7.97 -9.12 -7.92
N ALA A 219 7.92 -8.84 -6.62
CA ALA A 219 6.72 -8.94 -5.79
C ALA A 219 5.82 -7.69 -5.86
N TRP A 220 6.11 -6.76 -6.78
CA TRP A 220 5.28 -5.60 -7.13
C TRP A 220 4.84 -4.73 -5.93
N PRO A 221 5.75 -4.23 -5.09
CA PRO A 221 5.43 -3.51 -3.86
C PRO A 221 4.57 -2.25 -4.07
N PHE A 222 4.54 -1.66 -5.27
CA PHE A 222 3.60 -0.58 -5.57
C PHE A 222 2.13 -1.01 -5.42
N ALA A 223 1.80 -2.26 -5.78
CA ALA A 223 0.46 -2.81 -5.65
C ALA A 223 0.09 -2.96 -4.17
N HIS A 224 1.03 -3.43 -3.35
CA HIS A 224 0.87 -3.49 -1.90
C HIS A 224 0.66 -2.10 -1.28
N VAL A 225 1.41 -1.07 -1.71
CA VAL A 225 1.20 0.31 -1.23
C VAL A 225 -0.22 0.77 -1.49
N ARG A 226 -0.78 0.49 -2.68
CA ARG A 226 -2.18 0.80 -3.00
C ARG A 226 -3.13 0.08 -2.05
N VAL A 227 -2.93 -1.22 -1.85
CA VAL A 227 -3.73 -2.02 -0.90
C VAL A 227 -3.68 -1.39 0.49
N TYR A 228 -2.49 -1.03 0.99
CA TYR A 228 -2.36 -0.43 2.32
C TYR A 228 -3.06 0.91 2.45
N ALA A 229 -2.89 1.78 1.44
CA ALA A 229 -3.53 3.08 1.38
C ALA A 229 -5.06 2.93 1.36
N HIS A 230 -5.59 2.03 0.53
CA HIS A 230 -7.03 1.75 0.44
C HIS A 230 -7.57 1.08 1.71
N ALA A 231 -6.84 0.15 2.32
CA ALA A 231 -7.24 -0.52 3.55
C ALA A 231 -7.43 0.49 4.69
N TRP A 232 -6.50 1.43 4.83
CA TRP A 232 -6.59 2.48 5.84
C TRP A 232 -7.57 3.59 5.47
N ALA A 233 -7.72 3.93 4.19
CA ALA A 233 -8.66 4.95 3.76
C ALA A 233 -10.11 4.47 3.77
N GLY A 234 -10.35 3.17 3.57
CA GLY A 234 -11.70 2.61 3.47
C GLY A 234 -12.49 2.76 4.78
N ARG A 235 -13.79 3.02 4.63
CA ARG A 235 -14.72 3.33 5.72
C ARG A 235 -15.56 2.12 6.12
N ASP A 236 -16.15 2.20 7.31
CA ASP A 236 -17.27 1.37 7.71
C ASP A 236 -18.54 1.82 6.95
N GLY A 237 -19.33 0.84 6.49
CA GLY A 237 -20.35 1.00 5.45
C GLY A 237 -21.65 1.70 5.87
N THR A 238 -21.61 2.93 6.38
CA THR A 238 -22.82 3.69 6.74
C THR A 238 -22.79 5.14 6.27
N ALA A 239 -22.03 5.43 5.22
CA ALA A 239 -21.59 6.76 4.92
C ALA A 239 -22.34 7.30 3.67
N ALA A 240 -22.82 8.54 3.73
CA ALA A 240 -23.80 9.15 2.83
C ALA A 240 -23.20 9.51 1.45
N PRO A 241 -24.01 9.86 0.42
CA PRO A 241 -23.53 10.03 -0.96
C PRO A 241 -22.54 11.19 -1.23
N ASP A 242 -22.42 12.20 -0.36
CA ASP A 242 -21.53 13.38 -0.53
C ASP A 242 -20.04 13.11 -0.17
N GLU A 243 -19.57 11.88 -0.39
CA GLU A 243 -18.40 11.33 0.30
C GLU A 243 -17.20 10.94 -0.57
N ALA A 244 -17.31 11.06 -1.89
CA ALA A 244 -16.18 10.81 -2.79
C ALA A 244 -14.98 11.71 -2.45
N ASP A 245 -15.22 13.00 -2.15
CA ASP A 245 -14.19 13.93 -1.74
C ASP A 245 -13.57 13.56 -0.39
N ALA A 246 -14.39 13.04 0.52
CA ALA A 246 -13.91 12.64 1.83
C ALA A 246 -13.04 11.38 1.73
N GLN A 247 -13.46 10.38 0.95
CA GLN A 247 -12.68 9.19 0.65
C GLN A 247 -11.36 9.54 -0.03
N ALA A 248 -11.38 10.43 -1.02
CA ALA A 248 -10.17 10.93 -1.68
C ALA A 248 -9.23 11.64 -0.69
N ARG A 249 -9.76 12.44 0.25
CA ARG A 249 -8.96 13.05 1.33
C ARG A 249 -8.30 12.00 2.23
N TRP A 250 -9.04 10.97 2.63
CA TRP A 250 -8.51 9.87 3.44
C TRP A 250 -7.43 9.09 2.69
N LEU A 251 -7.64 8.81 1.40
CA LEU A 251 -6.66 8.13 0.57
C LEU A 251 -5.36 8.94 0.43
N ARG A 252 -5.46 10.25 0.16
CA ARG A 252 -4.29 11.14 0.15
C ARG A 252 -3.58 11.21 1.49
N ALA A 253 -4.32 11.18 2.60
CA ALA A 253 -3.71 11.13 3.94
C ALA A 253 -2.98 9.80 4.18
N ALA A 254 -3.53 8.69 3.68
CA ALA A 254 -2.89 7.37 3.73
C ALA A 254 -1.55 7.36 2.98
N TYR A 255 -1.54 7.85 1.74
CA TYR A 255 -0.33 7.96 0.92
C TYR A 255 0.72 8.87 1.57
N ARG A 256 0.33 10.05 2.07
CA ARG A 256 1.26 10.94 2.79
C ARG A 256 1.90 10.25 4.00
N ARG A 257 1.11 9.55 4.81
CA ARG A 257 1.63 8.83 5.99
C ARG A 257 2.65 7.75 5.60
N LEU A 258 2.36 6.97 4.56
CA LEU A 258 3.28 5.96 4.04
C LEU A 258 4.56 6.60 3.49
N ALA A 259 4.42 7.73 2.79
CA ALA A 259 5.49 8.49 2.17
C ALA A 259 6.43 9.13 3.21
N ASP A 260 5.86 9.73 4.26
CA ASP A 260 6.61 10.28 5.39
C ASP A 260 7.35 9.17 6.14
N GLY A 261 6.68 8.04 6.41
CA GLY A 261 7.29 6.89 7.04
C GLY A 261 8.51 6.37 6.26
N LEU A 262 8.45 6.34 4.91
CA LEU A 262 9.57 5.90 4.08
C LEU A 262 10.78 6.86 4.20
N VAL A 263 10.52 8.18 4.13
CA VAL A 263 11.58 9.20 4.28
C VAL A 263 12.24 9.10 5.65
N GLU A 264 11.48 8.88 6.71
CA GLU A 264 12.05 8.68 8.05
C GLU A 264 12.93 7.42 8.16
N CYS A 265 12.58 6.34 7.45
CA CYS A 265 13.40 5.13 7.40
C CYS A 265 14.71 5.35 6.63
N LEU A 266 14.64 6.06 5.51
CA LEU A 266 15.84 6.45 4.77
C LEU A 266 16.76 7.35 5.61
N ALA A 267 16.17 8.29 6.34
CA ALA A 267 16.92 9.18 7.24
C ALA A 267 17.65 8.43 8.36
N ARG A 268 17.03 7.38 8.92
CA ARG A 268 17.68 6.50 9.90
C ARG A 268 18.80 5.65 9.29
N ALA A 269 18.60 5.14 8.07
CA ALA A 269 19.64 4.37 7.37
C ALA A 269 20.85 5.23 6.98
N ALA A 270 20.66 6.54 6.85
CA ALA A 270 21.68 7.51 6.47
C ALA A 270 22.43 8.12 7.68
N ALA A 271 22.04 7.79 8.91
CA ALA A 271 22.64 8.28 10.16
C ALA A 271 23.72 7.33 10.67
#